data_AF-A0A1Y2EN80-F1
#
_entry.id   AF-A0A1Y2EN80-F1
#
_cell.length_a   1.000
_cell.length_b   1.000
_cell.length_c   1.000
_cell.angle_alpha   90.00
_cell.angle_beta   90.00
_cell.angle_gamma   90.00
#
_symmetry.space_group_name_H-M   'P 1'
#
loop_
_entity.id
_entity.type
_entity.pdbx_description
1 polymer ?
#
loop_
_entity_poly.entity_id
_entity_poly.type
_entity_poly.pdbx_seq_one_letter_code
_entity_poly.pdbx_strand_id
1 'polypeptide(L)'
;MSSQIKHYLENIIIDYIKINSDSLISSFYNNYISIINVEISNIFCFGDNSSVLSLDTGIMDSIINIENLKIYSCVSNGPIIRFNGNFNNIFIKNSTLYDNTSYGSTIENISKKTNMTIDNLYVMNNININKNECGIIQLRNNCDFHLTNSIFDNNYKLKMEEHFNNKFSKNYAEKMGGAIYISYINDANNENSNIYLSNNEFKNNKVDYFGGAIYIDFNKNDNIVINNSLFYENKAGISGGAVYSPYYAIPINNSNLDINNKAISYGNFLSTLPLKIRLENNNLQSLYIQSNNYIPLNFTLYDNYGQFVNDTLRYYSDITIKVSVIYNDKSFNNQIINRNTLKKISLRNDYDSSYKISGNVGSFTNGFCHLQNFKIQTKDKMNLMLRFEVENYIDNIYFITNNISISINDCTNIQYTKKDKNNFIQCEEFNCFPKCDSVKSFCKKNYTNSYYENSPKYNICTCKEGYKGDDCDDHIYDDIRYDLK
;
A
#
# COMPACT_ATOMS: atom_id res chain seq x y z
N MET A 1 48.05 19.72 -20.39
CA MET A 1 48.50 18.52 -19.66
C MET A 1 48.22 18.75 -18.19
N SER A 2 47.04 18.39 -17.70
CA SER A 2 46.80 18.38 -16.26
C SER A 2 47.63 17.26 -15.67
N SER A 3 48.54 17.58 -14.75
CA SER A 3 49.27 16.58 -13.97
C SER A 3 48.25 15.77 -13.18
N GLN A 4 48.24 14.45 -13.36
CA GLN A 4 47.47 13.54 -12.50
C GLN A 4 48.03 13.63 -11.08
N ILE A 5 47.26 14.18 -10.15
CA ILE A 5 47.58 14.13 -8.73
C ILE A 5 47.11 12.76 -8.21
N LYS A 6 48.03 12.04 -7.55
CA LYS A 6 47.81 10.69 -7.01
C LYS A 6 48.10 10.69 -5.52
N HIS A 7 47.16 10.20 -4.72
CA HIS A 7 47.32 10.07 -3.26
C HIS A 7 47.39 8.59 -2.86
N TYR A 8 48.31 8.27 -1.97
CA TYR A 8 48.56 6.91 -1.47
C TYR A 8 48.59 6.90 0.05
N LEU A 9 47.85 5.97 0.66
CA LEU A 9 47.87 5.64 2.08
C LEU A 9 48.08 4.15 2.21
N GLU A 10 49.27 3.72 2.61
CA GLU A 10 49.67 2.31 2.60
C GLU A 10 50.32 1.89 3.92
N ASN A 11 49.83 0.79 4.50
CA ASN A 11 50.39 0.17 5.71
C ASN A 11 50.40 1.14 6.92
N ILE A 12 49.25 1.78 7.16
CA ILE A 12 49.08 2.80 8.20
C ILE A 12 48.13 2.30 9.29
N ILE A 13 48.47 2.56 10.55
CA ILE A 13 47.58 2.41 11.70
C ILE A 13 47.30 3.80 12.28
N ILE A 14 46.03 4.13 12.46
CA ILE A 14 45.56 5.38 13.05
C ILE A 14 44.64 5.05 14.21
N ASP A 15 44.98 5.50 15.42
CA ASP A 15 44.26 5.11 16.62
C ASP A 15 44.16 6.25 17.63
N TYR A 16 43.07 6.26 18.42
CA TYR A 16 42.82 7.20 19.52
C TYR A 16 42.93 8.68 19.14
N ILE A 17 42.23 9.10 18.08
CA ILE A 17 42.21 10.51 17.66
C ILE A 17 40.84 11.13 17.92
N LYS A 18 40.87 12.37 18.43
CA LYS A 18 39.70 13.24 18.52
C LYS A 18 39.91 14.44 17.60
N ILE A 19 38.97 14.67 16.70
CA ILE A 19 39.01 15.82 15.78
C ILE A 19 37.72 16.63 15.87
N ASN A 20 37.84 17.91 15.59
CA ASN A 20 36.69 18.81 15.40
C ASN A 20 36.61 19.34 13.95
N SER A 21 37.35 18.74 13.02
CA SER A 21 37.31 19.04 11.60
C SER A 21 36.26 18.21 10.87
N ASP A 22 35.98 18.58 9.62
CA ASP A 22 35.02 17.88 8.75
C ASP A 22 35.44 16.44 8.44
N SER A 23 36.74 16.12 8.47
CA SER A 23 37.18 14.73 8.39
C SER A 23 38.56 14.49 8.98
N LEU A 24 38.85 13.22 9.29
CA LEU A 24 40.18 12.77 9.72
C LEU A 24 41.13 12.72 8.51
N ILE A 25 40.69 12.06 7.45
CA ILE A 25 41.40 12.00 6.18
C ILE A 25 40.52 12.63 5.10
N SER A 26 40.99 13.74 4.54
CA SER A 26 40.36 14.41 3.41
C SER A 26 41.23 14.34 2.16
N SER A 27 40.61 14.09 1.01
CA SER A 27 41.26 14.21 -0.30
C SER A 27 40.37 15.05 -1.22
N PHE A 28 40.95 16.05 -1.89
CA PHE A 28 40.23 16.98 -2.77
C PHE A 28 40.87 17.05 -4.16
N TYR A 29 40.05 17.00 -5.22
CA TYR A 29 40.44 17.20 -6.63
C TYR A 29 41.51 16.22 -7.15
N ASN A 30 41.46 14.97 -6.68
CA ASN A 30 42.41 13.92 -7.06
C ASN A 30 41.82 12.91 -8.03
N ASN A 31 42.56 12.64 -9.10
CA ASN A 31 42.15 11.69 -10.14
C ASN A 31 42.42 10.23 -9.72
N TYR A 32 43.27 10.01 -8.71
CA TYR A 32 43.60 8.69 -8.21
C TYR A 32 43.86 8.72 -6.70
N ILE A 33 43.13 7.90 -5.95
CA ILE A 33 43.27 7.72 -4.50
C ILE A 33 43.41 6.23 -4.22
N SER A 34 44.46 5.83 -3.49
CA SER A 34 44.70 4.45 -3.09
C SER A 34 44.88 4.34 -1.57
N ILE A 35 44.08 3.49 -0.93
CA ILE A 35 44.12 3.20 0.51
C ILE A 35 44.28 1.68 0.67
N ILE A 36 45.47 1.22 1.05
CA ILE A 36 45.82 -0.21 1.08
C ILE A 36 46.39 -0.59 2.45
N ASN A 37 45.85 -1.64 3.08
CA ASN A 37 46.31 -2.14 4.38
C ASN A 37 46.29 -1.02 5.46
N VAL A 38 45.15 -0.36 5.60
CA VAL A 38 44.99 0.73 6.57
C VAL A 38 44.04 0.30 7.69
N GLU A 39 44.44 0.53 8.93
CA GLU A 39 43.63 0.30 10.13
C GLU A 39 43.33 1.64 10.82
N ILE A 40 42.05 1.92 11.07
CA ILE A 40 41.58 3.13 11.73
C ILE A 40 40.68 2.75 12.90
N SER A 41 41.03 3.15 14.12
CA SER A 41 40.26 2.81 15.31
C SER A 41 40.13 3.93 16.33
N ASN A 42 39.08 3.83 17.16
CA ASN A 42 38.85 4.72 18.30
C ASN A 42 38.88 6.22 17.93
N ILE A 43 38.32 6.56 16.76
CA ILE A 43 38.27 7.93 16.24
C ILE A 43 36.96 8.59 16.68
N PHE A 44 37.05 9.84 17.15
CA PHE A 44 35.89 10.65 17.45
C PHE A 44 35.91 11.92 16.60
N CYS A 45 35.00 12.02 15.64
CA CYS A 45 34.80 13.18 14.80
C CYS A 45 33.63 14.02 15.35
N PHE A 46 33.94 15.16 15.96
CA PHE A 46 32.95 16.07 16.57
C PHE A 46 32.50 17.21 15.65
N GLY A 47 33.18 17.44 14.52
CA GLY A 47 32.81 18.48 13.57
C GLY A 47 31.40 18.26 13.01
N ASP A 48 30.73 19.34 12.61
CA ASP A 48 29.41 19.25 11.99
C ASP A 48 29.49 18.43 10.70
N ASN A 49 28.68 17.37 10.59
CA ASN A 49 28.67 16.46 9.44
C ASN A 49 30.04 15.79 9.15
N SER A 50 30.83 15.57 10.20
CA SER A 50 32.21 15.07 10.05
C SER A 50 32.30 13.58 9.69
N SER A 51 33.40 13.18 9.04
CA SER A 51 33.63 11.81 8.58
C SER A 51 35.00 11.27 8.97
N VAL A 52 35.18 9.95 8.97
CA VAL A 52 36.53 9.38 9.14
C VAL A 52 37.30 9.53 7.84
N LEU A 53 36.71 9.07 6.73
CA LEU A 53 37.25 9.28 5.39
C LEU A 53 36.30 10.17 4.59
N SER A 54 36.80 11.26 4.00
CA SER A 54 36.05 12.10 3.07
C SER A 54 36.85 12.29 1.78
N LEU A 55 36.42 11.63 0.72
CA LEU A 55 37.12 11.58 -0.56
C LEU A 55 36.30 12.32 -1.62
N ASP A 56 36.73 13.54 -1.95
CA ASP A 56 36.10 14.41 -2.94
C ASP A 56 37.00 14.55 -4.17
N THR A 57 36.53 14.05 -5.30
CA THR A 57 37.30 14.07 -6.56
C THR A 57 36.98 15.30 -7.42
N GLY A 58 36.01 16.12 -7.02
CA GLY A 58 35.59 17.32 -7.73
C GLY A 58 35.03 17.01 -9.13
N ILE A 59 35.60 17.65 -10.15
CA ILE A 59 35.10 17.60 -11.54
C ILE A 59 35.75 16.46 -12.36
N MET A 60 36.83 15.88 -11.85
CA MET A 60 37.67 14.92 -12.61
C MET A 60 37.09 13.51 -12.56
N ASP A 61 37.20 12.78 -13.67
CA ASP A 61 37.02 11.32 -13.69
C ASP A 61 38.09 10.68 -12.82
N SER A 62 37.67 10.01 -11.76
CA SER A 62 38.60 9.61 -10.70
C SER A 62 38.44 8.16 -10.30
N ILE A 63 39.57 7.54 -9.94
CA ILE A 63 39.63 6.16 -9.48
C ILE A 63 39.98 6.16 -8.00
N ILE A 64 39.14 5.52 -7.19
CA ILE A 64 39.34 5.35 -5.76
C ILE A 64 39.47 3.85 -5.49
N ASN A 65 40.64 3.42 -5.01
CA ASN A 65 40.91 2.03 -4.67
C ASN A 65 41.13 1.89 -3.17
N ILE A 66 40.31 1.07 -2.52
CA ILE A 66 40.36 0.77 -1.09
C ILE A 66 40.49 -0.75 -0.94
N GLU A 67 41.58 -1.20 -0.34
CA GLU A 67 41.86 -2.63 -0.18
C GLU A 67 42.38 -2.93 1.22
N ASN A 68 41.85 -3.97 1.87
CA ASN A 68 42.22 -4.38 3.22
C ASN A 68 42.09 -3.22 4.24
N LEU A 69 41.04 -2.40 4.11
CA LEU A 69 40.73 -1.33 5.05
C LEU A 69 39.97 -1.89 6.26
N LYS A 70 40.38 -1.50 7.47
CA LYS A 70 39.68 -1.84 8.72
C LYS A 70 39.31 -0.56 9.46
N ILE A 71 38.01 -0.32 9.71
CA ILE A 71 37.54 0.81 10.54
C ILE A 71 36.65 0.31 11.67
N TYR A 72 36.98 0.63 12.92
CA TYR A 72 36.17 0.19 14.06
C TYR A 72 36.19 1.08 15.29
N SER A 73 35.11 0.97 16.07
CA SER A 73 34.94 1.74 17.31
C SER A 73 35.05 3.25 17.08
N CYS A 74 34.65 3.72 15.90
CA CYS A 74 34.66 5.14 15.53
C CYS A 74 33.28 5.77 15.76
N VAL A 75 33.29 7.06 16.08
CA VAL A 75 32.10 7.90 16.21
C VAL A 75 32.23 9.10 15.27
N SER A 76 31.24 9.34 14.41
CA SER A 76 31.20 10.53 13.56
C SER A 76 29.82 11.22 13.53
N ASN A 77 29.83 12.54 13.31
CA ASN A 77 28.61 13.35 13.17
C ASN A 77 28.07 13.40 11.73
N GLY A 78 28.67 12.65 10.82
CA GLY A 78 28.21 12.40 9.45
C GLY A 78 28.41 10.92 9.14
N PRO A 79 28.77 10.54 7.90
CA PRO A 79 29.11 9.17 7.57
C PRO A 79 30.50 8.76 8.06
N ILE A 80 30.82 7.46 8.07
CA ILE A 80 32.18 6.99 8.38
C ILE A 80 33.08 7.19 7.14
N ILE A 81 32.62 6.75 5.97
CA ILE A 81 33.28 6.93 4.68
C ILE A 81 32.35 7.74 3.78
N ARG A 82 32.83 8.86 3.23
CA ARG A 82 32.11 9.69 2.26
C ARG A 82 32.87 9.76 0.95
N PHE A 83 32.14 9.53 -0.14
CA PHE A 83 32.58 9.77 -1.51
C PHE A 83 31.79 10.91 -2.14
N ASN A 84 32.49 11.84 -2.78
CA ASN A 84 31.90 12.94 -3.54
C ASN A 84 32.66 13.13 -4.87
N GLY A 85 31.98 13.67 -5.87
CA GLY A 85 32.55 13.96 -7.18
C GLY A 85 31.54 13.96 -8.32
N ASN A 86 31.97 14.35 -9.52
CA ASN A 86 31.14 14.27 -10.71
C ASN A 86 31.08 12.85 -11.28
N PHE A 87 32.24 12.19 -11.46
CA PHE A 87 32.36 10.86 -12.05
C PHE A 87 33.42 10.05 -11.31
N ASN A 88 32.99 9.01 -10.59
CA ASN A 88 33.88 8.19 -9.76
C ASN A 88 33.82 6.72 -10.16
N ASN A 89 34.99 6.07 -10.20
CA ASN A 89 35.15 4.62 -10.23
C ASN A 89 35.70 4.19 -8.87
N ILE A 90 34.87 3.56 -8.04
CA ILE A 90 35.18 3.26 -6.65
C ILE A 90 35.27 1.75 -6.47
N PHE A 91 36.39 1.28 -5.90
CA PHE A 91 36.64 -0.13 -5.63
C PHE A 91 36.93 -0.31 -4.14
N ILE A 92 36.13 -1.12 -3.44
CA ILE A 92 36.34 -1.50 -2.05
C ILE A 92 36.49 -3.01 -1.98
N LYS A 93 37.62 -3.51 -1.50
CA LYS A 93 37.92 -4.95 -1.46
C LYS A 93 38.43 -5.40 -0.09
N ASN A 94 38.03 -6.61 0.32
CA ASN A 94 38.58 -7.31 1.49
C ASN A 94 38.60 -6.44 2.77
N SER A 95 37.58 -5.60 2.96
CA SER A 95 37.58 -4.56 3.99
C SER A 95 36.59 -4.91 5.11
N THR A 96 36.79 -4.34 6.30
CA THR A 96 35.96 -4.60 7.49
C THR A 96 35.59 -3.29 8.19
N LEU A 97 34.29 -3.08 8.44
CA LEU A 97 33.74 -1.94 9.18
C LEU A 97 32.90 -2.47 10.34
N TYR A 98 33.29 -2.23 11.60
CA TYR A 98 32.52 -2.77 12.73
C TYR A 98 32.47 -1.89 13.97
N ASP A 99 31.39 -2.03 14.75
CA ASP A 99 31.15 -1.30 16.00
C ASP A 99 31.29 0.24 15.86
N ASN A 100 30.92 0.80 14.70
CA ASN A 100 30.96 2.25 14.48
C ASN A 100 29.58 2.88 14.75
N THR A 101 29.59 4.13 15.23
CA THR A 101 28.37 4.94 15.40
C THR A 101 28.47 6.20 14.56
N SER A 102 27.50 6.45 13.69
CA SER A 102 27.50 7.59 12.78
C SER A 102 26.16 8.34 12.83
N TYR A 103 26.20 9.68 12.75
CA TYR A 103 25.01 10.50 12.49
C TYR A 103 24.76 10.62 10.96
N GLY A 104 24.91 9.51 10.26
CA GLY A 104 24.81 9.35 8.81
C GLY A 104 25.08 7.89 8.45
N SER A 105 25.09 7.56 7.15
CA SER A 105 25.41 6.20 6.68
C SER A 105 26.86 5.82 6.95
N THR A 106 27.18 4.55 7.20
CA THR A 106 28.58 4.11 7.34
C THR A 106 29.39 4.39 6.07
N ILE A 107 28.83 4.15 4.89
CA ILE A 107 29.40 4.47 3.59
C ILE A 107 28.39 5.32 2.84
N GLU A 108 28.74 6.56 2.56
CA GLU A 108 27.92 7.48 1.77
C GLU A 108 28.60 7.76 0.43
N ASN A 109 27.86 7.65 -0.66
CA ASN A 109 28.26 8.18 -1.96
C ASN A 109 27.24 9.22 -2.44
N ILE A 110 27.69 10.47 -2.50
CA ILE A 110 26.90 11.62 -3.00
C ILE A 110 27.35 12.09 -4.38
N SER A 111 28.23 11.34 -5.04
CA SER A 111 28.75 11.68 -6.36
C SER A 111 27.64 11.69 -7.43
N LYS A 112 27.73 12.55 -8.45
CA LYS A 112 26.68 12.68 -9.48
C LYS A 112 26.52 11.44 -10.36
N LYS A 113 27.66 10.84 -10.75
CA LYS A 113 27.72 9.55 -11.42
C LYS A 113 28.80 8.69 -10.80
N THR A 114 28.55 7.41 -10.60
CA THR A 114 29.55 6.49 -10.05
C THR A 114 29.41 5.11 -10.66
N ASN A 115 30.55 4.44 -10.88
CA ASN A 115 30.63 2.99 -10.92
C ASN A 115 31.33 2.52 -9.64
N MET A 116 30.61 1.84 -8.75
CA MET A 116 31.10 1.39 -7.46
C MET A 116 31.06 -0.14 -7.39
N THR A 117 32.20 -0.76 -7.15
CA THR A 117 32.31 -2.19 -6.89
C THR A 117 32.79 -2.42 -5.45
N ILE A 118 32.01 -3.17 -4.68
CA ILE A 118 32.35 -3.62 -3.33
C ILE A 118 32.42 -5.15 -3.36
N ASP A 119 33.57 -5.71 -2.99
CA ASP A 119 33.76 -7.16 -2.95
C ASP A 119 34.37 -7.59 -1.61
N ASN A 120 33.79 -8.62 -0.99
CA ASN A 120 34.26 -9.17 0.28
C ASN A 120 34.37 -8.11 1.40
N LEU A 121 33.30 -7.31 1.57
CA LEU A 121 33.16 -6.33 2.66
C LEU A 121 32.43 -6.96 3.85
N TYR A 122 32.97 -6.80 5.05
CA TYR A 122 32.34 -7.20 6.30
C TYR A 122 31.86 -5.98 7.07
N VAL A 123 30.56 -5.86 7.29
CA VAL A 123 29.94 -4.77 8.02
C VAL A 123 29.16 -5.33 9.21
N MET A 124 29.61 -5.05 10.43
CA MET A 124 29.02 -5.63 11.65
C MET A 124 28.74 -4.60 12.74
N ASN A 125 27.58 -4.67 13.39
CA ASN A 125 27.24 -3.84 14.56
C ASN A 125 27.38 -2.32 14.35
N ASN A 126 27.25 -1.83 13.11
CA ASN A 126 27.31 -0.39 12.86
C ASN A 126 25.94 0.24 13.12
N ILE A 127 25.96 1.44 13.69
CA ILE A 127 24.76 2.17 14.11
C ILE A 127 24.69 3.52 13.39
N ASN A 128 23.68 3.71 12.54
CA ASN A 128 23.30 5.02 12.06
C ASN A 128 22.20 5.62 12.95
N ILE A 129 22.55 6.64 13.75
CA ILE A 129 21.62 7.29 14.69
C ILE A 129 20.77 8.39 14.04
N ASN A 130 21.04 8.77 12.79
CA ASN A 130 20.28 9.80 12.08
C ASN A 130 18.85 9.30 11.79
N LYS A 131 17.83 10.08 12.15
CA LYS A 131 16.41 9.72 11.95
C LYS A 131 15.92 9.94 10.51
N ASN A 132 16.63 10.76 9.76
CA ASN A 132 16.26 11.18 8.41
C ASN A 132 17.09 10.45 7.35
N GLU A 133 18.35 10.15 7.64
CA GLU A 133 19.21 9.38 6.75
C GLU A 133 19.14 7.90 7.12
N CYS A 134 18.64 7.09 6.19
CA CYS A 134 18.53 5.64 6.36
C CYS A 134 19.70 4.96 5.66
N GLY A 135 20.34 4.00 6.32
CA GLY A 135 21.29 3.10 5.69
C GLY A 135 22.66 3.04 6.33
N ILE A 136 23.34 1.90 6.20
CA ILE A 136 24.78 1.73 6.43
C ILE A 136 25.49 2.09 5.15
N ILE A 137 24.98 1.68 4.00
CA ILE A 137 25.43 2.18 2.71
C ILE A 137 24.35 3.17 2.25
N GLN A 138 24.73 4.23 1.58
CA GLN A 138 23.80 5.18 0.99
C GLN A 138 24.39 5.65 -0.32
N LEU A 139 23.72 5.30 -1.41
CA LEU A 139 24.07 5.73 -2.75
C LEU A 139 23.05 6.78 -3.18
N ARG A 140 23.52 7.87 -3.78
CA ARG A 140 22.70 8.93 -4.37
C ARG A 140 23.06 9.09 -5.85
N ASN A 141 22.14 9.65 -6.62
CA ASN A 141 22.29 9.96 -8.05
C ASN A 141 22.50 8.69 -8.92
N ASN A 142 23.16 8.84 -10.08
CA ASN A 142 23.35 7.78 -11.06
C ASN A 142 24.52 6.87 -10.66
N CYS A 143 24.24 5.82 -9.88
CA CYS A 143 25.25 4.86 -9.42
C CYS A 143 25.02 3.49 -10.08
N ASP A 144 25.99 3.07 -10.90
CA ASP A 144 26.17 1.66 -11.25
C ASP A 144 26.89 1.00 -10.07
N PHE A 145 26.23 0.09 -9.37
CA PHE A 145 26.74 -0.47 -8.12
C PHE A 145 26.76 -2.00 -8.18
N HIS A 146 27.86 -2.59 -7.74
CA HIS A 146 28.02 -4.02 -7.67
C HIS A 146 28.55 -4.41 -6.30
N LEU A 147 27.76 -5.16 -5.52
CA LEU A 147 28.19 -5.76 -4.26
C LEU A 147 28.22 -7.27 -4.35
N THR A 148 29.39 -7.83 -4.05
CA THR A 148 29.61 -9.28 -4.05
C THR A 148 30.25 -9.79 -2.77
N ASN A 149 29.90 -11.03 -2.42
CA ASN A 149 30.58 -11.82 -1.38
C ASN A 149 30.69 -11.12 -0.02
N SER A 150 29.74 -10.23 0.30
CA SER A 150 29.81 -9.34 1.46
C SER A 150 28.81 -9.77 2.55
N ILE A 151 29.12 -9.42 3.80
CA ILE A 151 28.33 -9.79 4.98
C ILE A 151 27.92 -8.54 5.75
N PHE A 152 26.62 -8.40 5.99
CA PHE A 152 26.01 -7.33 6.78
C PHE A 152 25.26 -7.96 7.94
N ASP A 153 25.87 -7.93 9.13
CA ASP A 153 25.31 -8.55 10.34
C ASP A 153 25.03 -7.53 11.45
N ASN A 154 23.82 -7.58 12.00
CA ASN A 154 23.42 -6.80 13.18
C ASN A 154 23.63 -5.28 13.04
N ASN A 155 23.34 -4.73 11.87
CA ASN A 155 23.45 -3.28 11.63
C ASN A 155 22.11 -2.55 11.83
N TYR A 156 22.19 -1.30 12.26
CA TYR A 156 21.03 -0.43 12.45
C TYR A 156 20.89 0.56 11.28
N LYS A 157 19.82 0.37 10.49
CA LYS A 157 19.37 1.03 9.25
C LYS A 157 20.27 0.69 8.05
N LEU A 158 19.80 -0.05 7.04
CA LEU A 158 20.55 -0.39 5.81
C LEU A 158 19.77 0.05 4.52
N LYS A 159 20.46 0.68 3.54
CA LYS A 159 19.94 1.20 2.25
C LYS A 159 20.92 0.79 1.14
N MET A 160 20.51 0.14 0.05
CA MET A 160 21.47 -0.31 -0.99
C MET A 160 20.78 -0.61 -2.33
N GLU A 161 21.49 -0.55 -3.48
CA GLU A 161 21.00 -0.91 -4.83
C GLU A 161 21.95 -1.94 -5.49
N GLU A 162 21.46 -2.93 -6.29
CA GLU A 162 22.19 -4.02 -7.00
C GLU A 162 23.17 -4.97 -6.24
N HIS A 163 22.85 -6.29 -6.11
CA HIS A 163 23.55 -7.22 -5.20
C HIS A 163 23.63 -8.69 -5.65
N PHE A 164 24.79 -9.32 -5.51
CA PHE A 164 25.01 -10.75 -5.82
C PHE A 164 25.75 -11.49 -4.69
N ASN A 165 25.30 -12.69 -4.30
CA ASN A 165 26.01 -13.57 -3.33
C ASN A 165 26.30 -12.94 -1.95
N ASN A 166 25.39 -12.15 -1.39
CA ASN A 166 25.60 -11.49 -0.09
C ASN A 166 24.74 -12.09 1.03
N LYS A 167 25.16 -11.85 2.27
CA LYS A 167 24.40 -12.24 3.47
C LYS A 167 24.02 -11.03 4.30
N PHE A 168 22.72 -10.86 4.51
CA PHE A 168 22.12 -9.81 5.33
C PHE A 168 21.39 -10.45 6.51
N SER A 169 21.98 -10.35 7.71
CA SER A 169 21.41 -10.94 8.91
C SER A 169 21.18 -9.94 10.04
N LYS A 170 20.03 -10.07 10.73
CA LYS A 170 19.69 -9.34 11.96
C LYS A 170 19.77 -7.81 11.81
N ASN A 171 19.61 -7.29 10.60
CA ASN A 171 19.60 -5.85 10.39
C ASN A 171 18.23 -5.29 10.81
N TYR A 172 18.22 -4.05 11.29
CA TYR A 172 16.99 -3.40 11.74
C TYR A 172 16.86 -1.99 11.16
N ALA A 173 15.69 -1.60 10.68
CA ALA A 173 15.39 -0.22 10.27
C ALA A 173 14.10 0.29 10.92
N GLU A 174 14.04 1.58 11.25
CA GLU A 174 12.82 2.17 11.84
C GLU A 174 11.68 2.23 10.81
N LYS A 175 11.95 2.70 9.59
CA LYS A 175 10.89 2.98 8.61
C LYS A 175 10.73 1.89 7.55
N MET A 176 11.72 1.68 6.71
CA MET A 176 11.58 0.88 5.49
C MET A 176 12.84 0.06 5.24
N GLY A 177 12.68 -1.17 4.77
CA GLY A 177 13.78 -2.03 4.33
C GLY A 177 14.68 -2.46 5.49
N GLY A 178 14.35 -3.55 6.17
CA GLY A 178 15.13 -4.00 7.34
C GLY A 178 16.59 -4.30 7.02
N ALA A 179 16.85 -4.81 5.81
CA ALA A 179 18.18 -4.89 5.23
C ALA A 179 18.33 -3.90 4.07
N ILE A 180 17.54 -3.98 3.01
CA ILE A 180 17.78 -3.15 1.82
C ILE A 180 16.62 -2.18 1.66
N TYR A 181 16.92 -0.88 1.63
CA TYR A 181 16.03 0.15 1.13
C TYR A 181 16.51 0.60 -0.25
N ILE A 182 15.63 0.55 -1.25
CA ILE A 182 15.84 1.11 -2.58
C ILE A 182 14.75 2.15 -2.79
N SER A 183 15.14 3.35 -3.19
CA SER A 183 14.19 4.43 -3.43
C SER A 183 14.70 5.29 -4.54
N TYR A 184 13.91 5.31 -5.61
CA TYR A 184 14.12 6.18 -6.74
C TYR A 184 14.04 7.65 -6.29
N ILE A 185 15.06 8.42 -6.62
CA ILE A 185 15.02 9.87 -6.53
C ILE A 185 14.54 10.34 -7.91
N ASN A 186 13.42 11.08 -7.94
CA ASN A 186 12.83 11.65 -9.15
C ASN A 186 13.79 12.62 -9.87
N ASP A 187 14.79 12.11 -10.56
CA ASP A 187 15.51 12.88 -11.56
C ASP A 187 14.71 12.84 -12.86
N ALA A 188 14.42 14.02 -13.41
CA ALA A 188 13.55 14.22 -14.57
C ALA A 188 14.05 13.55 -15.87
N ASN A 189 15.22 12.90 -15.83
CA ASN A 189 15.80 12.17 -16.93
C ASN A 189 15.38 10.71 -16.76
N ASN A 190 14.35 10.29 -17.53
CA ASN A 190 13.76 8.94 -17.60
C ASN A 190 14.77 7.82 -17.96
N GLU A 191 15.89 7.69 -17.26
CA GLU A 191 16.79 6.56 -17.40
C GLU A 191 16.20 5.39 -16.62
N ASN A 192 15.97 4.29 -17.32
CA ASN A 192 15.52 3.04 -16.69
C ASN A 192 16.67 2.49 -15.85
N SER A 193 16.40 2.22 -14.58
CA SER A 193 17.35 1.51 -13.72
C SER A 193 17.12 0.01 -13.85
N ASN A 194 18.21 -0.76 -13.94
CA ASN A 194 18.14 -2.19 -13.74
C ASN A 194 18.56 -2.47 -12.30
N ILE A 195 17.88 -3.38 -11.61
CA ILE A 195 18.28 -3.81 -10.26
C ILE A 195 18.30 -5.33 -10.26
N TYR A 196 19.47 -5.92 -10.07
CA TYR A 196 19.66 -7.36 -10.00
C TYR A 196 20.05 -7.78 -8.59
N LEU A 197 19.18 -8.56 -7.95
CA LEU A 197 19.42 -9.17 -6.64
C LEU A 197 19.47 -10.68 -6.81
N SER A 198 20.65 -11.30 -6.79
CA SER A 198 20.71 -12.76 -6.93
C SER A 198 21.61 -13.49 -5.95
N ASN A 199 21.20 -14.72 -5.62
CA ASN A 199 21.90 -15.61 -4.69
C ASN A 199 22.17 -14.99 -3.32
N ASN A 200 21.29 -14.11 -2.84
CA ASN A 200 21.46 -13.43 -1.55
C ASN A 200 20.72 -14.19 -0.44
N GLU A 201 21.23 -14.10 0.79
CA GLU A 201 20.59 -14.62 1.99
C GLU A 201 20.12 -13.48 2.89
N PHE A 202 18.81 -13.40 3.14
CA PHE A 202 18.17 -12.42 4.05
C PHE A 202 17.57 -13.13 5.25
N LYS A 203 18.18 -12.95 6.42
CA LYS A 203 17.83 -13.66 7.64
C LYS A 203 17.52 -12.72 8.81
N ASN A 204 16.39 -12.91 9.49
CA ASN A 204 16.09 -12.23 10.76
C ASN A 204 16.16 -10.69 10.69
N ASN A 205 15.98 -10.10 9.52
CA ASN A 205 15.94 -8.65 9.39
C ASN A 205 14.58 -8.11 9.86
N LYS A 206 14.55 -6.89 10.39
CA LYS A 206 13.35 -6.31 11.01
C LYS A 206 13.14 -4.85 10.61
N VAL A 207 11.87 -4.46 10.43
CA VAL A 207 11.48 -3.07 10.21
C VAL A 207 10.18 -2.72 10.94
N ASP A 208 9.96 -1.46 11.35
CA ASP A 208 8.69 -1.08 12.00
C ASP A 208 7.54 -0.81 11.03
N TYR A 209 7.79 -0.52 9.73
CA TYR A 209 6.71 -0.33 8.74
C TYR A 209 6.76 -1.38 7.62
N PHE A 210 7.60 -1.18 6.60
CA PHE A 210 7.47 -1.93 5.33
C PHE A 210 8.76 -2.59 4.88
N GLY A 211 8.66 -3.84 4.40
CA GLY A 211 9.78 -4.55 3.79
C GLY A 211 10.77 -5.10 4.82
N GLY A 212 10.43 -6.21 5.47
CA GLY A 212 11.21 -6.76 6.59
C GLY A 212 12.65 -7.11 6.23
N ALA A 213 12.90 -7.55 4.99
CA ALA A 213 14.23 -7.60 4.41
C ALA A 213 14.46 -6.46 3.42
N ILE A 214 13.59 -6.33 2.41
CA ILE A 214 13.80 -5.40 1.30
C ILE A 214 12.58 -4.49 1.14
N TYR A 215 12.81 -3.20 0.99
CA TYR A 215 11.85 -2.23 0.48
C TYR A 215 12.36 -1.69 -0.84
N ILE A 216 11.54 -1.69 -1.89
CA ILE A 216 11.92 -1.16 -3.20
C ILE A 216 10.84 -0.25 -3.75
N ASP A 217 11.15 1.04 -3.86
CA ASP A 217 10.36 2.03 -4.57
C ASP A 217 11.01 2.38 -5.92
N PHE A 218 10.31 2.06 -7.00
CA PHE A 218 10.82 2.07 -8.36
C PHE A 218 9.74 2.44 -9.39
N ASN A 219 10.17 2.85 -10.58
CA ASN A 219 9.30 3.20 -11.69
C ASN A 219 8.89 1.97 -12.50
N LYS A 220 7.74 2.06 -13.18
CA LYS A 220 7.21 0.96 -14.02
C LYS A 220 8.20 0.46 -15.09
N ASN A 221 9.10 1.32 -15.54
CA ASN A 221 10.05 1.01 -16.60
C ASN A 221 11.37 0.41 -16.07
N ASP A 222 11.59 0.42 -14.75
CA ASP A 222 12.77 -0.18 -14.15
C ASP A 222 12.66 -1.70 -14.19
N ASN A 223 13.79 -2.35 -14.43
CA ASN A 223 13.86 -3.80 -14.50
C ASN A 223 14.43 -4.34 -13.19
N ILE A 224 13.56 -4.81 -12.31
CA ILE A 224 13.96 -5.40 -11.03
C ILE A 224 13.83 -6.91 -11.11
N VAL A 225 14.94 -7.60 -10.86
CA VAL A 225 14.98 -9.06 -10.84
C VAL A 225 15.57 -9.53 -9.51
N ILE A 226 14.76 -10.26 -8.74
CA ILE A 226 15.21 -11.01 -7.57
C ILE A 226 15.24 -12.49 -7.94
N ASN A 227 16.41 -13.11 -7.87
CA ASN A 227 16.60 -14.50 -8.32
C ASN A 227 17.40 -15.33 -7.32
N ASN A 228 17.09 -16.62 -7.20
CA ASN A 228 17.86 -17.59 -6.41
C ASN A 228 18.19 -17.15 -4.98
N SER A 229 17.37 -16.29 -4.37
CA SER A 229 17.65 -15.71 -3.06
C SER A 229 16.84 -16.41 -1.96
N LEU A 230 17.37 -16.42 -0.74
CA LEU A 230 16.75 -17.05 0.42
C LEU A 230 16.29 -15.99 1.40
N PHE A 231 15.00 -16.00 1.75
CA PHE A 231 14.41 -15.06 2.70
C PHE A 231 13.78 -15.83 3.85
N TYR A 232 14.24 -15.61 5.08
CA TYR A 232 13.68 -16.31 6.22
C TYR A 232 13.75 -15.55 7.54
N GLU A 233 12.69 -15.72 8.33
CA GLU A 233 12.50 -15.12 9.66
C GLU A 233 12.55 -13.58 9.67
N ASN A 234 12.35 -12.93 8.52
CA ASN A 234 12.29 -11.46 8.44
C ASN A 234 10.93 -10.95 8.94
N LYS A 235 10.90 -9.72 9.49
CA LYS A 235 9.72 -9.16 10.15
C LYS A 235 9.45 -7.72 9.73
N ALA A 236 8.21 -7.44 9.33
CA ALA A 236 7.72 -6.08 9.08
C ALA A 236 6.60 -5.70 10.04
N GLY A 237 6.63 -4.47 10.54
CA GLY A 237 5.62 -3.97 11.46
C GLY A 237 4.27 -3.64 10.81
N ILE A 238 4.20 -3.44 9.48
CA ILE A 238 2.94 -3.31 8.74
C ILE A 238 2.82 -4.41 7.70
N SER A 239 3.55 -4.32 6.57
CA SER A 239 3.42 -5.28 5.47
C SER A 239 4.73 -5.59 4.76
N GLY A 240 4.76 -6.71 4.05
CA GLY A 240 5.91 -7.14 3.25
C GLY A 240 6.99 -7.72 4.14
N GLY A 241 6.67 -8.81 4.84
CA GLY A 241 7.57 -9.41 5.84
C GLY A 241 8.94 -9.78 5.29
N ALA A 242 9.04 -10.13 3.99
CA ALA A 242 10.31 -10.22 3.28
C ALA A 242 10.54 -9.00 2.37
N VAL A 243 9.70 -8.80 1.36
CA VAL A 243 9.86 -7.74 0.36
C VAL A 243 8.60 -6.88 0.29
N TYR A 244 8.80 -5.56 0.22
CA TYR A 244 7.72 -4.60 -0.02
C TYR A 244 8.03 -3.75 -1.24
N SER A 245 7.05 -3.59 -2.12
CA SER A 245 7.14 -2.71 -3.29
C SER A 245 5.84 -1.92 -3.47
N PRO A 246 5.81 -0.61 -3.15
CA PRO A 246 4.56 0.12 -2.98
C PRO A 246 3.66 0.08 -4.23
N TYR A 247 4.23 0.25 -5.42
CA TYR A 247 3.43 0.49 -6.64
C TYR A 247 3.31 -0.73 -7.56
N TYR A 248 4.38 -1.52 -7.69
CA TYR A 248 4.46 -2.58 -8.68
C TYR A 248 4.80 -3.92 -8.04
N ALA A 249 4.18 -4.99 -8.54
CA ALA A 249 4.60 -6.34 -8.22
C ALA A 249 5.97 -6.61 -8.84
N ILE A 250 6.89 -7.17 -8.04
CA ILE A 250 8.23 -7.55 -8.47
C ILE A 250 8.24 -9.03 -8.83
N PRO A 251 8.78 -9.40 -10.00
CA PRO A 251 9.01 -10.81 -10.32
C PRO A 251 10.12 -11.37 -9.42
N ILE A 252 9.78 -12.39 -8.63
CA ILE A 252 10.74 -13.12 -7.81
C ILE A 252 10.83 -14.55 -8.34
N ASN A 253 11.99 -14.91 -8.87
CA ASN A 253 12.21 -16.19 -9.54
C ASN A 253 13.11 -17.07 -8.67
N ASN A 254 12.83 -18.38 -8.65
CA ASN A 254 13.65 -19.42 -8.00
C ASN A 254 14.12 -19.09 -6.57
N SER A 255 13.40 -18.23 -5.86
CA SER A 255 13.78 -17.76 -4.53
C SER A 255 12.87 -18.42 -3.51
N ASN A 256 13.44 -18.80 -2.37
CA ASN A 256 12.66 -19.38 -1.29
C ASN A 256 12.24 -18.28 -0.33
N LEU A 257 10.94 -17.94 -0.38
CA LEU A 257 10.32 -16.89 0.42
C LEU A 257 9.64 -17.45 1.68
N ASP A 258 9.47 -18.77 1.81
CA ASP A 258 8.37 -19.33 2.60
C ASP A 258 8.74 -19.70 4.05
N ILE A 259 9.91 -19.28 4.54
CA ILE A 259 10.39 -19.71 5.85
C ILE A 259 10.15 -18.60 6.89
N ASN A 260 9.00 -18.65 7.55
CA ASN A 260 8.72 -17.87 8.78
C ASN A 260 8.87 -16.34 8.68
N ASN A 261 8.81 -15.75 7.48
CA ASN A 261 8.70 -14.30 7.34
C ASN A 261 7.32 -13.83 7.83
N LYS A 262 7.25 -12.69 8.52
CA LYS A 262 6.01 -12.20 9.13
C LYS A 262 5.79 -10.71 8.93
N ALA A 263 4.57 -10.35 8.58
CA ALA A 263 4.06 -8.99 8.66
C ALA A 263 2.92 -8.93 9.67
N ILE A 264 2.76 -7.82 10.40
CA ILE A 264 1.68 -7.70 11.40
C ILE A 264 0.30 -7.57 10.73
N SER A 265 0.24 -6.85 9.61
CA SER A 265 -1.02 -6.54 8.91
C SER A 265 -1.31 -7.59 7.82
N TYR A 266 -0.58 -7.54 6.70
CA TYR A 266 -0.76 -8.47 5.57
C TYR A 266 0.55 -8.63 4.79
N GLY A 267 0.60 -9.62 3.89
CA GLY A 267 1.77 -9.86 3.04
C GLY A 267 3.00 -10.30 3.82
N ASN A 268 2.93 -11.50 4.42
CA ASN A 268 4.05 -12.08 5.17
C ASN A 268 5.33 -12.20 4.33
N PHE A 269 5.18 -12.37 3.02
CA PHE A 269 6.29 -12.53 2.09
C PHE A 269 6.45 -11.27 1.26
N LEU A 270 5.49 -11.03 0.37
CA LEU A 270 5.46 -9.91 -0.56
C LEU A 270 4.23 -9.08 -0.24
N SER A 271 4.32 -7.76 -0.43
CA SER A 271 3.13 -6.92 -0.57
C SER A 271 3.43 -5.64 -1.30
N THR A 272 2.36 -5.00 -1.73
CA THR A 272 2.36 -3.63 -2.26
C THR A 272 1.36 -2.78 -1.49
N LEU A 273 1.22 -1.50 -1.86
CA LEU A 273 0.07 -0.70 -1.44
C LEU A 273 -1.24 -1.33 -1.94
N PRO A 274 -2.37 -1.03 -1.27
CA PRO A 274 -3.68 -1.34 -1.81
C PRO A 274 -3.86 -0.77 -3.21
N LEU A 275 -4.37 -1.60 -4.12
CA LEU A 275 -4.52 -1.23 -5.53
C LEU A 275 -5.95 -1.43 -6.05
N LYS A 276 -6.65 -2.46 -5.56
CA LYS A 276 -7.96 -2.83 -6.11
C LYS A 276 -9.00 -3.06 -5.03
N ILE A 277 -10.22 -2.63 -5.32
CA ILE A 277 -11.41 -2.88 -4.50
C ILE A 277 -12.33 -3.84 -5.25
N ARG A 278 -12.74 -4.91 -4.58
CA ARG A 278 -13.75 -5.85 -5.09
C ARG A 278 -15.05 -5.65 -4.34
N LEU A 279 -16.15 -5.67 -5.08
CA LEU A 279 -17.48 -5.80 -4.50
C LEU A 279 -17.77 -7.30 -4.32
N GLU A 280 -18.06 -7.75 -3.10
CA GLU A 280 -18.27 -9.18 -2.80
C GLU A 280 -19.66 -9.69 -3.22
N ASN A 281 -20.63 -8.79 -3.36
CA ASN A 281 -21.99 -9.15 -3.75
C ASN A 281 -22.04 -9.37 -5.27
N ASN A 282 -21.65 -10.55 -5.73
CA ASN A 282 -21.50 -10.86 -7.16
C ASN A 282 -22.82 -11.06 -7.92
N ASN A 283 -23.97 -11.18 -7.23
CA ASN A 283 -25.27 -11.43 -7.87
C ASN A 283 -26.05 -10.15 -8.25
N LEU A 284 -25.40 -8.99 -8.35
CA LEU A 284 -26.08 -7.69 -8.49
C LEU A 284 -26.25 -7.20 -9.94
N GLN A 285 -26.16 -8.06 -10.96
CA GLN A 285 -26.25 -7.63 -12.36
C GLN A 285 -27.57 -6.92 -12.74
N SER A 286 -28.63 -7.12 -11.95
CA SER A 286 -29.81 -6.25 -11.93
C SER A 286 -30.55 -6.37 -10.59
N LEU A 287 -30.34 -5.40 -9.71
CA LEU A 287 -31.06 -5.33 -8.45
C LEU A 287 -32.41 -4.62 -8.64
N TYR A 288 -33.50 -5.31 -8.29
CA TYR A 288 -34.80 -4.69 -8.07
C TYR A 288 -34.93 -4.33 -6.61
N ILE A 289 -34.92 -3.04 -6.31
CA ILE A 289 -34.94 -2.52 -4.93
C ILE A 289 -36.15 -1.61 -4.81
N GLN A 290 -36.80 -1.63 -3.65
CA GLN A 290 -37.89 -0.69 -3.39
C GLN A 290 -37.33 0.62 -2.86
N SER A 291 -38.00 1.72 -3.16
CA SER A 291 -37.61 3.02 -2.62
C SER A 291 -37.55 3.01 -1.09
N ASN A 292 -36.46 3.58 -0.54
CA ASN A 292 -36.13 3.62 0.89
C ASN A 292 -35.68 2.29 1.53
N ASN A 293 -35.54 1.21 0.76
CA ASN A 293 -34.94 -0.02 1.29
C ASN A 293 -33.40 0.10 1.37
N TYR A 294 -32.83 -0.72 2.25
CA TYR A 294 -31.38 -0.86 2.38
C TYR A 294 -30.79 -1.57 1.15
N ILE A 295 -29.65 -1.06 0.70
CA ILE A 295 -28.85 -1.60 -0.38
C ILE A 295 -27.50 -1.99 0.22
N PRO A 296 -27.39 -3.17 0.87
CA PRO A 296 -26.15 -3.56 1.50
C PRO A 296 -25.07 -3.77 0.44
N LEU A 297 -23.98 -3.01 0.52
CA LEU A 297 -22.80 -3.18 -0.33
C LEU A 297 -21.60 -3.53 0.54
N ASN A 298 -20.87 -4.58 0.15
CA ASN A 298 -19.68 -5.06 0.84
C ASN A 298 -18.48 -4.99 -0.10
N PHE A 299 -17.46 -4.25 0.32
CA PHE A 299 -16.23 -4.08 -0.43
C PHE A 299 -15.04 -4.68 0.32
N THR A 300 -14.10 -5.22 -0.43
CA THR A 300 -12.84 -5.79 0.07
C THR A 300 -11.65 -5.18 -0.66
N LEU A 301 -10.58 -4.97 0.10
CA LEU A 301 -9.37 -4.31 -0.37
C LEU A 301 -8.28 -5.34 -0.69
N TYR A 302 -7.61 -5.18 -1.84
CA TYR A 302 -6.51 -6.03 -2.26
C TYR A 302 -5.32 -5.22 -2.80
N ASP A 303 -4.15 -5.82 -2.69
CA ASP A 303 -2.90 -5.29 -3.24
C ASP A 303 -2.67 -5.70 -4.71
N ASN A 304 -1.51 -5.35 -5.26
CA ASN A 304 -1.13 -5.63 -6.65
C ASN A 304 -0.77 -7.11 -6.90
N TYR A 305 -0.40 -7.87 -5.85
CA TYR A 305 -0.27 -9.32 -5.93
C TYR A 305 -1.63 -10.03 -5.82
N GLY A 306 -2.71 -9.29 -5.57
CA GLY A 306 -4.05 -9.83 -5.37
C GLY A 306 -4.27 -10.43 -4.00
N GLN A 307 -3.44 -10.08 -3.02
CA GLN A 307 -3.60 -10.49 -1.62
C GLN A 307 -4.63 -9.61 -0.94
N PHE A 308 -5.41 -10.19 -0.03
CA PHE A 308 -6.34 -9.46 0.82
C PHE A 308 -5.57 -8.59 1.82
N VAL A 309 -5.91 -7.29 1.88
CA VAL A 309 -5.29 -6.33 2.80
C VAL A 309 -5.98 -6.41 4.15
N ASN A 310 -5.61 -7.40 4.97
CA ASN A 310 -6.13 -7.55 6.33
C ASN A 310 -5.51 -6.51 7.28
N ASP A 311 -6.04 -5.29 7.24
CA ASP A 311 -5.44 -4.17 7.96
C ASP A 311 -5.72 -4.13 9.47
N THR A 312 -5.12 -5.06 10.21
CA THR A 312 -5.30 -5.20 11.67
C THR A 312 -4.83 -3.99 12.47
N LEU A 313 -3.91 -3.21 11.91
CA LEU A 313 -3.35 -1.99 12.52
C LEU A 313 -4.14 -0.72 12.18
N ARG A 314 -5.14 -0.81 11.29
CA ARG A 314 -5.92 0.33 10.79
C ARG A 314 -5.05 1.38 10.09
N TYR A 315 -3.94 0.97 9.46
CA TYR A 315 -3.08 1.88 8.70
C TYR A 315 -3.77 2.47 7.45
N TYR A 316 -4.70 1.72 6.85
CA TYR A 316 -5.48 2.06 5.67
C TYR A 316 -6.94 2.37 5.98
N SER A 317 -7.30 2.64 7.24
CA SER A 317 -8.69 2.91 7.60
C SER A 317 -9.26 4.21 7.03
N ASP A 318 -8.37 5.11 6.58
CA ASP A 318 -8.77 6.40 6.00
C ASP A 318 -9.27 6.27 4.56
N ILE A 319 -9.04 5.12 3.91
CA ILE A 319 -9.60 4.84 2.59
C ILE A 319 -11.12 4.82 2.70
N THR A 320 -11.75 5.80 2.04
CA THR A 320 -13.19 6.02 2.09
C THR A 320 -13.78 5.86 0.70
N ILE A 321 -14.82 5.04 0.60
CA ILE A 321 -15.63 4.85 -0.61
C ILE A 321 -16.83 5.78 -0.54
N LYS A 322 -17.12 6.46 -1.65
CA LYS A 322 -18.38 7.13 -1.91
C LYS A 322 -19.14 6.42 -3.02
N VAL A 323 -20.43 6.20 -2.79
CA VAL A 323 -21.38 5.77 -3.82
C VAL A 323 -22.11 6.99 -4.35
N SER A 324 -21.98 7.21 -5.66
CA SER A 324 -22.70 8.23 -6.42
C SER A 324 -23.76 7.56 -7.29
N VAL A 325 -24.83 8.30 -7.61
CA VAL A 325 -25.90 7.81 -8.49
C VAL A 325 -25.87 8.60 -9.79
N ILE A 326 -25.98 7.89 -10.91
CA ILE A 326 -26.08 8.46 -12.27
C ILE A 326 -27.37 7.95 -12.91
N TYR A 327 -28.10 8.84 -13.58
CA TYR A 327 -29.30 8.46 -14.32
C TYR A 327 -28.92 7.62 -15.54
N ASN A 328 -29.53 6.44 -15.69
CA ASN A 328 -29.28 5.57 -16.84
C ASN A 328 -30.21 5.94 -17.99
N ASP A 329 -30.10 7.17 -18.50
CA ASP A 329 -30.85 7.56 -19.69
C ASP A 329 -30.11 7.06 -20.93
N LYS A 330 -30.71 6.09 -21.64
CA LYS A 330 -30.15 5.51 -22.87
C LYS A 330 -29.87 6.56 -23.95
N SER A 331 -30.47 7.76 -23.84
CA SER A 331 -30.25 8.88 -24.75
C SER A 331 -28.85 9.54 -24.63
N PHE A 332 -28.12 9.35 -23.52
CA PHE A 332 -26.85 10.05 -23.26
C PHE A 332 -25.59 9.29 -23.70
N ASN A 333 -25.68 8.00 -24.03
CA ASN A 333 -24.50 7.15 -24.29
C ASN A 333 -23.85 7.33 -25.68
N ASN A 334 -24.38 8.18 -26.56
CA ASN A 334 -23.84 8.38 -27.91
C ASN A 334 -23.03 9.67 -28.13
N GLN A 335 -22.81 10.49 -27.10
CA GLN A 335 -21.91 11.64 -27.21
C GLN A 335 -20.64 11.38 -26.41
N ILE A 336 -19.48 11.46 -27.05
CA ILE A 336 -18.16 11.35 -26.42
C ILE A 336 -18.01 12.54 -25.46
N ILE A 337 -18.31 12.32 -24.17
CA ILE A 337 -18.27 13.39 -23.17
C ILE A 337 -16.84 13.60 -22.71
N ASN A 338 -16.30 14.79 -23.02
CA ASN A 338 -15.00 15.26 -22.58
C ASN A 338 -14.94 15.35 -21.03
N ARG A 339 -13.79 15.06 -20.39
CA ARG A 339 -13.67 15.04 -18.90
C ARG A 339 -14.12 16.34 -18.21
N ASN A 340 -14.02 17.48 -18.88
CA ASN A 340 -14.42 18.79 -18.34
C ASN A 340 -15.95 19.00 -18.31
N THR A 341 -16.72 18.33 -19.17
CA THR A 341 -18.19 18.37 -19.14
C THR A 341 -18.76 17.50 -18.03
N LEU A 342 -18.10 16.38 -17.67
CA LEU A 342 -18.49 15.55 -16.53
C LEU A 342 -18.42 16.29 -15.18
N LYS A 343 -17.38 17.10 -14.96
CA LYS A 343 -17.27 17.96 -13.75
C LYS A 343 -18.38 19.02 -13.68
N LYS A 344 -18.89 19.47 -14.83
CA LYS A 344 -19.97 20.47 -14.89
C LYS A 344 -21.35 19.84 -14.69
N ILE A 345 -21.52 18.56 -15.04
CA ILE A 345 -22.74 17.78 -14.81
C ILE A 345 -22.83 17.35 -13.34
N SER A 346 -21.72 16.92 -12.72
CA SER A 346 -21.70 16.56 -11.30
C SER A 346 -22.05 17.72 -10.36
N LEU A 347 -21.78 18.98 -10.76
CA LEU A 347 -22.13 20.18 -9.99
C LEU A 347 -23.58 20.66 -10.20
N ARG A 348 -24.33 20.10 -11.15
CA ARG A 348 -25.76 20.39 -11.34
C ARG A 348 -26.70 19.39 -10.64
N ASN A 349 -26.16 18.32 -10.06
CA ASN A 349 -26.96 17.22 -9.50
C ASN A 349 -27.48 17.46 -8.07
N ASP A 350 -27.08 18.54 -7.39
CA ASP A 350 -27.66 18.89 -6.07
C ASP A 350 -29.12 19.38 -6.12
N TYR A 351 -29.69 19.54 -7.33
CA TYR A 351 -31.09 19.93 -7.52
C TYR A 351 -31.90 18.96 -8.38
N ASP A 352 -31.37 17.76 -8.69
CA ASP A 352 -32.23 16.74 -9.28
C ASP A 352 -33.13 16.17 -8.18
N SER A 353 -34.29 16.80 -8.02
CA SER A 353 -35.26 16.53 -6.97
C SER A 353 -35.88 15.12 -7.04
N SER A 354 -35.47 14.27 -7.99
CA SER A 354 -36.10 12.98 -8.28
C SER A 354 -35.68 11.87 -7.32
N TYR A 355 -34.51 11.96 -6.68
CA TYR A 355 -34.02 10.99 -5.69
C TYR A 355 -33.28 11.63 -4.51
N LYS A 356 -33.16 10.87 -3.41
CA LYS A 356 -32.35 11.19 -2.23
C LYS A 356 -31.50 9.98 -1.85
N ILE A 357 -30.25 10.24 -1.51
CA ILE A 357 -29.30 9.21 -1.09
C ILE A 357 -28.96 9.40 0.39
N SER A 358 -28.77 8.31 1.12
CA SER A 358 -28.19 8.33 2.47
C SER A 358 -27.34 7.10 2.72
N GLY A 359 -26.38 7.18 3.65
CA GLY A 359 -25.50 6.06 4.00
C GLY A 359 -24.56 5.61 2.87
N ASN A 360 -24.23 6.51 1.94
CA ASN A 360 -23.47 6.23 0.73
C ASN A 360 -21.96 6.43 0.86
N VAL A 361 -21.48 6.62 2.09
CA VAL A 361 -20.06 6.80 2.41
C VAL A 361 -19.67 5.76 3.44
N GLY A 362 -18.52 5.12 3.25
CA GLY A 362 -18.00 4.13 4.19
C GLY A 362 -16.50 3.99 4.07
N SER A 363 -15.86 3.64 5.18
CA SER A 363 -14.41 3.51 5.28
C SER A 363 -14.01 2.05 5.52
N PHE A 364 -12.77 1.72 5.15
CA PHE A 364 -12.26 0.37 5.35
C PHE A 364 -11.87 0.11 6.82
N THR A 365 -12.18 -1.08 7.31
CA THR A 365 -11.77 -1.61 8.61
C THR A 365 -11.30 -3.04 8.41
N ASN A 366 -10.04 -3.35 8.74
CA ASN A 366 -9.42 -4.65 8.50
C ASN A 366 -9.59 -5.15 7.05
N GLY A 367 -9.52 -4.24 6.06
CA GLY A 367 -9.70 -4.59 4.65
C GLY A 367 -11.15 -4.70 4.16
N PHE A 368 -12.15 -4.47 5.01
CA PHE A 368 -13.57 -4.49 4.64
C PHE A 368 -14.23 -3.12 4.76
N CYS A 369 -15.09 -2.76 3.80
CA CYS A 369 -15.99 -1.62 3.90
C CYS A 369 -17.44 -2.10 3.74
N HIS A 370 -18.25 -1.88 4.78
CA HIS A 370 -19.64 -2.33 4.85
C HIS A 370 -20.61 -1.14 4.80
N LEU A 371 -21.31 -0.97 3.68
CA LEU A 371 -22.36 0.03 3.53
C LEU A 371 -23.73 -0.60 3.84
N GLN A 372 -23.95 -0.98 5.09
CA GLN A 372 -25.22 -1.62 5.51
C GLN A 372 -26.40 -0.63 5.53
N ASN A 373 -26.10 0.66 5.68
CA ASN A 373 -27.10 1.71 5.82
C ASN A 373 -27.36 2.50 4.52
N PHE A 374 -26.81 2.05 3.39
CA PHE A 374 -26.99 2.72 2.11
C PHE A 374 -28.45 2.59 1.64
N LYS A 375 -29.07 3.72 1.32
CA LYS A 375 -30.46 3.79 0.84
C LYS A 375 -30.60 4.80 -0.28
N ILE A 376 -31.54 4.52 -1.17
CA ILE A 376 -32.01 5.46 -2.20
C ILE A 376 -33.52 5.60 -2.06
N GLN A 377 -33.98 6.84 -1.97
CA GLN A 377 -35.40 7.19 -2.02
C GLN A 377 -35.68 7.87 -3.36
N THR A 378 -36.76 7.50 -4.03
CA THR A 378 -37.15 8.07 -5.32
C THR A 378 -38.59 8.57 -5.27
N LYS A 379 -38.94 9.52 -6.15
CA LYS A 379 -40.32 10.00 -6.30
C LYS A 379 -41.21 9.05 -7.10
N ASP A 380 -40.60 8.33 -8.04
CA ASP A 380 -41.21 7.38 -8.96
C ASP A 380 -40.24 6.22 -9.24
N LYS A 381 -40.73 5.16 -9.88
CA LYS A 381 -39.87 4.08 -10.40
C LYS A 381 -38.83 4.62 -11.39
N MET A 382 -37.58 4.17 -11.25
CA MET A 382 -36.48 4.63 -12.11
C MET A 382 -35.32 3.65 -12.18
N ASN A 383 -34.57 3.69 -13.28
CA ASN A 383 -33.35 2.92 -13.45
C ASN A 383 -32.14 3.82 -13.19
N LEU A 384 -31.30 3.40 -12.26
CA LEU A 384 -30.15 4.15 -11.78
C LEU A 384 -28.88 3.33 -11.98
N MET A 385 -27.76 4.04 -12.08
CA MET A 385 -26.43 3.44 -12.07
C MET A 385 -25.70 3.91 -10.83
N LEU A 386 -25.32 2.98 -9.97
CA LEU A 386 -24.41 3.23 -8.87
C LEU A 386 -23.01 3.34 -9.44
N ARG A 387 -22.24 4.34 -9.01
CA ARG A 387 -20.83 4.53 -9.34
C ARG A 387 -20.02 4.64 -8.05
N PHE A 388 -18.90 3.94 -7.99
CA PHE A 388 -18.04 3.92 -6.81
C PHE A 388 -16.77 4.74 -7.04
N GLU A 389 -16.41 5.53 -6.04
CA GLU A 389 -15.23 6.40 -6.05
C GLU A 389 -14.51 6.34 -4.71
N VAL A 390 -13.20 6.55 -4.72
CA VAL A 390 -12.39 6.74 -3.51
C VAL A 390 -12.18 8.24 -3.31
N GLU A 391 -12.49 8.78 -2.13
CA GLU A 391 -12.43 10.24 -1.89
C GLU A 391 -11.11 10.72 -1.26
N ASN A 392 -10.52 9.93 -0.35
CA ASN A 392 -9.48 10.40 0.58
C ASN A 392 -8.19 9.58 0.51
N TYR A 393 -7.79 9.11 -0.68
CA TYR A 393 -6.56 8.34 -0.84
C TYR A 393 -5.69 8.88 -1.96
N ILE A 394 -4.38 9.00 -1.70
CA ILE A 394 -3.42 9.66 -2.60
C ILE A 394 -3.13 8.77 -3.82
N ASP A 395 -3.02 7.46 -3.64
CA ASP A 395 -2.70 6.55 -4.74
C ASP A 395 -3.95 6.13 -5.54
N ASN A 396 -3.72 5.66 -6.75
CA ASN A 396 -4.78 5.23 -7.64
C ASN A 396 -5.27 3.82 -7.27
N ILE A 397 -6.34 3.74 -6.48
CA ILE A 397 -7.10 2.50 -6.26
C ILE A 397 -8.21 2.40 -7.30
N TYR A 398 -8.36 1.24 -7.95
CA TYR A 398 -9.44 1.00 -8.89
C TYR A 398 -10.45 -0.04 -8.38
N PHE A 399 -11.69 0.08 -8.83
CA PHE A 399 -12.73 -0.91 -8.58
C PHE A 399 -12.72 -1.96 -9.69
N ILE A 400 -12.80 -3.25 -9.33
CA ILE A 400 -13.02 -4.33 -10.31
C ILE A 400 -14.37 -4.15 -11.01
N THR A 401 -15.38 -3.74 -10.24
CA THR A 401 -16.69 -3.34 -10.74
C THR A 401 -16.94 -1.91 -10.27
N ASN A 402 -16.78 -0.95 -11.17
CA ASN A 402 -16.93 0.47 -10.84
C ASN A 402 -18.39 0.92 -10.83
N ASN A 403 -19.27 0.22 -11.56
CA ASN A 403 -20.66 0.59 -11.71
C ASN A 403 -21.61 -0.60 -11.55
N ILE A 404 -22.82 -0.36 -11.01
CA ILE A 404 -23.90 -1.34 -10.93
C ILE A 404 -25.20 -0.71 -11.42
N SER A 405 -25.90 -1.41 -12.32
CA SER A 405 -27.26 -1.01 -12.71
C SER A 405 -28.27 -1.51 -11.69
N ILE A 406 -29.12 -0.60 -11.20
CA ILE A 406 -30.20 -0.92 -10.28
C ILE A 406 -31.52 -0.37 -10.82
N SER A 407 -32.62 -1.04 -10.49
CA SER A 407 -33.98 -0.60 -10.79
C SER A 407 -34.68 -0.33 -9.46
N ILE A 408 -35.02 0.94 -9.21
CA ILE A 408 -35.84 1.31 -8.06
C ILE A 408 -37.30 1.19 -8.49
N ASN A 409 -38.00 0.25 -7.87
CA ASN A 409 -39.42 0.00 -8.10
C ASN A 409 -40.28 0.74 -7.07
N ASP A 410 -41.55 0.93 -7.43
CA ASP A 410 -42.58 1.34 -6.49
C ASP A 410 -42.82 0.26 -5.41
N CYS A 411 -43.55 0.63 -4.36
CA CYS A 411 -43.97 -0.33 -3.34
C CYS A 411 -44.87 -1.40 -3.95
N THR A 412 -44.78 -2.62 -3.43
CA THR A 412 -45.65 -3.70 -3.88
C THR A 412 -47.08 -3.46 -3.39
N ASN A 413 -48.04 -4.14 -4.01
CA ASN A 413 -49.45 -4.18 -3.58
C ASN A 413 -49.66 -4.69 -2.14
N ILE A 414 -48.67 -5.34 -1.54
CA ILE A 414 -48.65 -5.79 -0.13
C ILE A 414 -47.94 -4.82 0.81
N GLN A 415 -47.56 -3.64 0.35
CA GLN A 415 -46.91 -2.60 1.15
C GLN A 415 -47.69 -1.29 1.13
N TYR A 416 -47.52 -0.53 2.19
CA TYR A 416 -48.05 0.82 2.31
C TYR A 416 -47.08 1.83 1.68
N THR A 417 -47.54 2.56 0.68
CA THR A 417 -46.79 3.67 0.08
C THR A 417 -47.01 4.95 0.88
N LYS A 418 -45.98 5.38 1.60
CA LYS A 418 -45.93 6.67 2.28
C LYS A 418 -45.13 7.65 1.43
N LYS A 419 -45.63 8.89 1.30
CA LYS A 419 -44.90 9.98 0.67
C LYS A 419 -44.53 11.02 1.72
N ASP A 420 -43.28 11.48 1.69
CA ASP A 420 -42.87 12.60 2.54
C ASP A 420 -43.36 13.95 2.00
N LYS A 421 -43.04 15.06 2.68
CA LYS A 421 -43.43 16.42 2.26
C LYS A 421 -42.90 16.80 0.85
N ASN A 422 -41.86 16.12 0.38
CA ASN A 422 -41.22 16.33 -0.90
C ASN A 422 -41.61 15.26 -1.94
N ASN A 423 -42.62 14.44 -1.66
CA ASN A 423 -43.12 13.34 -2.48
C ASN A 423 -42.18 12.13 -2.65
N PHE A 424 -41.14 11.99 -1.84
CA PHE A 424 -40.30 10.78 -1.88
C PHE A 424 -41.07 9.57 -1.34
N ILE A 425 -41.00 8.46 -2.06
CA ILE A 425 -41.67 7.21 -1.72
C ILE A 425 -40.90 6.49 -0.62
N GLN A 426 -41.63 6.06 0.41
CA GLN A 426 -41.19 5.13 1.43
C GLN A 426 -42.18 3.97 1.48
N CYS A 427 -41.67 2.76 1.32
CA CYS A 427 -42.46 1.54 1.46
C CYS A 427 -42.40 1.07 2.92
N GLU A 428 -43.56 0.91 3.54
CA GLU A 428 -43.70 0.34 4.88
C GLU A 428 -44.53 -0.95 4.78
N GLU A 429 -44.25 -1.93 5.63
CA GLU A 429 -45.16 -3.07 5.77
C GLU A 429 -46.49 -2.59 6.37
N PHE A 430 -47.60 -3.17 5.95
CA PHE A 430 -48.89 -2.81 6.52
C PHE A 430 -48.94 -3.20 8.00
N ASN A 431 -49.32 -2.25 8.85
CA ASN A 431 -49.51 -2.48 10.28
C ASN A 431 -50.90 -3.09 10.51
N CYS A 432 -50.99 -4.40 10.72
CA CYS A 432 -52.24 -5.10 11.02
C CYS A 432 -52.42 -5.35 12.52
N PHE A 433 -53.61 -5.77 12.93
CA PHE A 433 -53.85 -6.23 14.30
C PHE A 433 -52.91 -7.40 14.65
N PRO A 434 -52.48 -7.55 15.92
CA PRO A 434 -51.59 -8.64 16.32
C PRO A 434 -52.09 -10.06 16.02
N LYS A 435 -53.40 -10.22 15.80
CA LYS A 435 -54.04 -11.48 15.41
C LYS A 435 -53.73 -11.92 13.97
N CYS A 436 -53.20 -11.03 13.14
CA CYS A 436 -52.77 -11.34 11.78
C CYS A 436 -51.51 -12.23 11.82
N ASP A 437 -51.69 -13.53 11.88
CA ASP A 437 -50.57 -14.49 11.87
C ASP A 437 -49.90 -14.46 10.50
N SER A 438 -48.60 -14.12 10.46
CA SER A 438 -47.81 -14.05 9.22
C SER A 438 -47.60 -15.41 8.56
N VAL A 439 -47.82 -16.52 9.27
CA VAL A 439 -47.81 -17.88 8.72
C VAL A 439 -49.06 -18.12 7.90
N LYS A 440 -50.24 -17.74 8.42
CA LYS A 440 -51.57 -18.05 7.86
C LYS A 440 -52.17 -16.95 6.99
N SER A 441 -51.69 -15.72 7.12
CA SER A 441 -52.28 -14.54 6.47
C SER A 441 -51.22 -13.57 5.97
N PHE A 442 -51.63 -12.62 5.13
CA PHE A 442 -50.87 -11.43 4.78
C PHE A 442 -51.72 -10.18 5.01
N CYS A 443 -51.08 -9.12 5.48
CA CYS A 443 -51.73 -7.84 5.74
C CYS A 443 -51.84 -7.04 4.43
N LYS A 444 -53.01 -6.47 4.14
CA LYS A 444 -53.21 -5.59 2.98
C LYS A 444 -54.10 -4.40 3.29
N LYS A 445 -54.02 -3.36 2.45
CA LYS A 445 -54.92 -2.19 2.53
C LYS A 445 -56.38 -2.59 2.29
N ASN A 446 -57.30 -2.08 3.11
CA ASN A 446 -58.73 -2.17 2.81
C ASN A 446 -59.10 -1.16 1.70
N TYR A 447 -59.55 -1.66 0.55
CA TYR A 447 -59.91 -0.83 -0.62
C TYR A 447 -61.04 0.16 -0.37
N THR A 448 -61.86 -0.07 0.65
CA THR A 448 -63.00 0.80 0.98
C THR A 448 -62.60 2.07 1.71
N ASN A 449 -61.35 2.19 2.14
CA ASN A 449 -60.92 3.25 3.02
C ASN A 449 -59.95 4.23 2.36
N SER A 450 -60.36 5.50 2.31
CA SER A 450 -59.62 6.60 1.66
C SER A 450 -58.51 7.20 2.52
N TYR A 451 -58.39 6.80 3.79
CA TYR A 451 -57.38 7.34 4.70
C TYR A 451 -55.96 6.90 4.31
N TYR A 452 -55.04 7.87 4.32
CA TYR A 452 -53.60 7.70 4.06
C TYR A 452 -52.84 7.41 5.37
N GLU A 453 -53.35 6.49 6.19
CA GLU A 453 -52.71 6.11 7.46
C GLU A 453 -52.50 4.60 7.53
N ASN A 454 -51.26 4.19 7.79
CA ASN A 454 -50.89 2.79 7.98
C ASN A 454 -51.21 2.36 9.42
N SER A 455 -52.47 1.97 9.66
CA SER A 455 -53.00 1.66 11.00
C SER A 455 -53.74 0.30 11.01
N PRO A 456 -53.65 -0.49 12.09
CA PRO A 456 -54.40 -1.74 12.26
C PRO A 456 -55.90 -1.59 12.03
N LYS A 457 -56.45 -0.40 12.34
CA LYS A 457 -57.88 -0.08 12.15
C LYS A 457 -58.30 -0.11 10.67
N TYR A 458 -57.36 0.13 9.74
CA TYR A 458 -57.65 0.37 8.32
C TYR A 458 -57.05 -0.69 7.40
N ASN A 459 -56.21 -1.56 7.94
CA ASN A 459 -55.62 -2.69 7.23
C ASN A 459 -56.41 -3.97 7.56
N ILE A 460 -56.45 -4.92 6.61
CA ILE A 460 -57.18 -6.18 6.76
C ILE A 460 -56.24 -7.37 6.61
N CYS A 461 -56.51 -8.41 7.40
CA CYS A 461 -55.88 -9.71 7.27
C CYS A 461 -56.49 -10.45 6.08
N THR A 462 -55.66 -10.91 5.16
CA THR A 462 -56.11 -11.80 4.07
C THR A 462 -55.47 -13.15 4.25
N CYS A 463 -56.29 -14.18 4.37
CA CYS A 463 -55.81 -15.54 4.57
C CYS A 463 -55.02 -16.01 3.34
N LYS A 464 -53.92 -16.70 3.59
CA LYS A 464 -53.20 -17.45 2.56
C LYS A 464 -54.04 -18.66 2.15
N GLU A 465 -53.72 -19.24 0.99
CA GLU A 465 -54.35 -20.47 0.53
C GLU A 465 -54.29 -21.56 1.61
N GLY A 466 -55.41 -22.27 1.79
CA GLY A 466 -55.59 -23.28 2.84
C GLY A 466 -56.12 -22.76 4.17
N TYR A 467 -56.35 -21.44 4.32
CA TYR A 467 -56.90 -20.81 5.53
C TYR A 467 -58.12 -19.93 5.22
N LYS A 468 -59.08 -19.85 6.15
CA LYS A 468 -60.28 -18.99 6.10
C LYS A 468 -60.66 -18.47 7.49
N GLY A 469 -61.69 -17.61 7.54
CA GLY A 469 -62.15 -16.95 8.76
C GLY A 469 -61.54 -15.56 8.95
N ASP A 470 -62.13 -14.74 9.83
CA ASP A 470 -61.71 -13.34 10.04
C ASP A 470 -60.27 -13.22 10.57
N ASP A 471 -59.84 -14.20 11.36
CA ASP A 471 -58.49 -14.31 11.93
C ASP A 471 -57.62 -15.37 11.19
N CYS A 472 -58.12 -15.95 10.08
CA CYS A 472 -57.43 -17.00 9.31
C CYS A 472 -57.08 -18.27 10.10
N ASP A 473 -57.85 -18.58 11.14
CA ASP A 473 -57.60 -19.73 12.01
C ASP A 473 -58.21 -21.04 11.51
N ASP A 474 -59.18 -20.98 10.59
CA ASP A 474 -59.86 -22.16 10.07
C ASP A 474 -59.10 -22.72 8.86
N HIS A 475 -58.66 -23.97 8.94
CA HIS A 475 -58.14 -24.67 7.77
C HIS A 475 -59.26 -24.96 6.75
N ILE A 476 -58.97 -24.70 5.48
CA ILE A 476 -59.80 -25.17 4.37
C ILE A 476 -59.42 -26.62 4.13
N TYR A 477 -60.19 -27.55 4.68
CA TYR A 477 -60.14 -28.95 4.28
C TYR A 477 -60.90 -29.08 2.97
N ASP A 478 -60.22 -29.45 1.89
CA ASP A 478 -60.90 -29.88 0.67
C ASP A 478 -61.81 -31.03 1.05
N ASP A 479 -63.11 -30.86 0.82
CA ASP A 479 -64.09 -31.91 0.95
C ASP A 479 -63.84 -32.88 -0.20
N ILE A 480 -62.89 -33.81 -0.01
CA ILE A 480 -62.67 -34.96 -0.90
C ILE A 480 -63.88 -35.89 -0.74
N ARG A 481 -65.04 -35.43 -1.20
CA ARG A 481 -66.09 -36.34 -1.62
C ARG A 481 -65.58 -36.98 -2.89
N TYR A 482 -64.98 -38.15 -2.72
CA TYR A 482 -64.90 -39.14 -3.76
C TYR A 482 -66.26 -39.22 -4.45
N ASP A 483 -66.34 -38.71 -5.68
CA ASP A 483 -67.34 -39.17 -6.65
C ASP A 483 -67.02 -40.64 -6.91
N LEU A 484 -67.51 -41.51 -6.04
CA LEU A 484 -67.74 -42.92 -6.34
C LEU A 484 -68.89 -42.96 -7.34
N LYS A 485 -68.55 -42.88 -8.64
CA LYS A 485 -69.39 -43.35 -9.73
C LYS A 485 -68.90 -44.70 -10.23
#